data_AF-A0A0G4HR65-F1
#
_entry.id   AF-A0A0G4HR65-F1
#
_cell.length_a   1.000
_cell.length_b   1.000
_cell.length_c   1.000
_cell.angle_alpha   90.00
_cell.angle_beta   90.00
_cell.angle_gamma   90.00
#
_symmetry.space_group_name_H-M   'P 1'
#
loop_
_entity.id
_entity.type
_entity.pdbx_description
1 polymer ?
#
loop_
_entity_poly.entity_id
_entity_poly.type
_entity_poly.pdbx_seq_one_letter_code
_entity_poly.pdbx_strand_id
1 'polypeptide(L)'
;ALNNLQSTHVGFGRVSKENVFKVCDQPHPDLLRGVLEKCRRSEWAAAYGAMEGLYLQGYSGVDLVGTLFRVLKTMDIEEHLKLSFMRQVGTYHMRMCDGVSSLVQIGGLLASLCKESSRARGA
;
A
#
# COMPACT_ATOMS: atom_id res chain seq x y z
N ALA A 1 -20.33 -12.28 3.20
CA ALA A 1 -19.54 -13.08 2.25
C ALA A 1 -20.02 -12.83 0.81
N LEU A 2 -19.70 -11.64 0.27
CA LEU A 2 -20.14 -11.21 -1.08
C LEU A 2 -18.95 -10.69 -1.93
N ASN A 3 -17.72 -10.76 -1.41
CA ASN A 3 -16.54 -10.11 -2.02
C ASN A 3 -15.62 -11.11 -2.75
N ASN A 4 -15.45 -12.32 -2.22
CA ASN A 4 -14.39 -13.23 -2.71
C ASN A 4 -14.64 -13.75 -4.13
N LEU A 5 -15.90 -14.02 -4.52
CA LEU A 5 -16.22 -14.54 -5.85
C LEU A 5 -16.10 -13.47 -6.94
N GLN A 6 -16.43 -12.22 -6.59
CA GLN A 6 -16.38 -11.10 -7.51
C GLN A 6 -14.92 -10.68 -7.79
N SER A 7 -14.05 -10.75 -6.77
CA SER A 7 -12.60 -10.54 -6.94
C SER A 7 -11.90 -11.62 -7.76
N THR A 8 -12.43 -12.86 -7.80
CA THR A 8 -11.83 -13.92 -8.63
C THR A 8 -12.15 -13.77 -10.12
N HIS A 9 -13.32 -13.21 -10.47
CA HIS A 9 -13.73 -13.07 -11.87
C HIS A 9 -13.11 -11.85 -12.56
N VAL A 10 -12.94 -10.74 -11.84
CA VAL A 10 -12.46 -9.46 -12.42
C VAL A 10 -10.93 -9.44 -12.60
N GLY A 11 -10.17 -10.27 -11.87
CA GLY A 11 -8.71 -10.16 -11.82
C GLY A 11 -7.89 -11.01 -12.80
N PHE A 12 -8.34 -12.22 -13.18
CA PHE A 12 -7.36 -13.23 -13.66
C PHE A 12 -7.69 -14.07 -14.89
N GLY A 13 -8.88 -14.01 -15.50
CA GLY A 13 -9.20 -14.76 -16.75
C GLY A 13 -9.14 -16.30 -16.66
N ARG A 14 -8.48 -16.88 -15.65
CA ARG A 14 -8.43 -18.29 -15.28
C ARG A 14 -8.10 -18.41 -13.79
N VAL A 15 -9.00 -19.01 -13.02
CA VAL A 15 -8.88 -19.21 -11.58
C VAL A 15 -8.04 -20.47 -11.32
N SER A 16 -6.79 -20.33 -10.86
CA SER A 16 -5.98 -21.44 -10.34
C SER A 16 -5.95 -21.43 -8.82
N LYS A 17 -5.85 -22.62 -8.20
CA LYS A 17 -5.82 -22.80 -6.74
C LYS A 17 -4.70 -21.98 -6.09
N GLU A 18 -3.54 -21.81 -6.74
CA GLU A 18 -2.42 -21.04 -6.16
C GLU A 18 -2.74 -19.54 -6.01
N ASN A 19 -3.52 -18.94 -6.92
CA ASN A 19 -3.89 -17.53 -6.84
C ASN A 19 -4.98 -17.26 -5.80
N VAL A 20 -5.90 -18.22 -5.59
CA VAL A 20 -6.95 -18.13 -4.57
C VAL A 20 -6.36 -18.14 -3.15
N PHE A 21 -5.28 -18.89 -2.91
CA PHE A 21 -4.62 -18.94 -1.60
C PHE A 21 -3.81 -17.67 -1.27
N LYS A 22 -3.19 -17.02 -2.26
CA LYS A 22 -2.45 -15.77 -2.04
C LYS A 22 -3.34 -14.54 -1.81
N VAL A 23 -4.54 -14.53 -2.38
CA VAL A 23 -5.57 -13.50 -2.10
C VAL A 23 -6.05 -13.55 -0.64
N CYS A 24 -5.86 -14.66 0.06
CA CYS A 24 -6.26 -14.81 1.46
C CYS A 24 -5.15 -14.45 2.46
N ASP A 25 -3.90 -14.28 2.03
CA ASP A 25 -2.80 -13.98 2.94
C ASP A 25 -2.55 -12.46 2.98
N GLN A 26 -2.49 -11.90 4.19
CA GLN A 26 -2.12 -10.50 4.35
C GLN A 26 -0.60 -10.38 4.27
N PRO A 27 -0.06 -9.39 3.54
CA PRO A 27 1.38 -9.22 3.47
C PRO A 27 1.95 -8.95 4.87
N HIS A 28 3.09 -9.57 5.19
CA HIS A 28 3.67 -9.48 6.53
C HIS A 28 3.92 -8.00 6.91
N PRO A 29 3.46 -7.53 8.10
CA PRO A 29 3.57 -6.12 8.50
C PRO A 29 4.98 -5.52 8.38
N ASP A 30 6.02 -6.33 8.60
CA ASP A 30 7.40 -5.88 8.53
C ASP A 30 7.86 -5.49 7.11
N LEU A 31 7.31 -6.11 6.07
CA LEU A 31 7.60 -5.75 4.69
C LEU A 31 7.09 -4.33 4.40
N LEU A 32 5.87 -4.02 4.84
CA LEU A 32 5.25 -2.70 4.67
C LEU A 32 5.86 -1.65 5.59
N ARG A 33 6.33 -2.04 6.78
CA ARG A 33 7.16 -1.16 7.63
C ARG A 33 8.43 -0.73 6.89
N GLY A 34 9.08 -1.67 6.20
CA GLY A 34 10.24 -1.38 5.35
C GLY A 34 9.93 -0.48 4.14
N VAL A 35 8.68 -0.44 3.65
CA VAL A 35 8.24 0.51 2.62
C VAL A 35 8.08 1.91 3.22
N LEU A 36 7.37 2.02 4.35
CA LEU A 36 7.14 3.29 5.05
C LEU A 36 8.45 3.96 5.48
N GLU A 37 9.45 3.17 5.89
CA GLU A 37 10.77 3.70 6.25
C GLU A 37 11.52 4.28 5.05
N LYS A 38 11.42 3.64 3.87
CA LYS A 38 11.95 4.21 2.62
C LYS A 38 11.24 5.50 2.23
N CYS A 39 9.91 5.57 2.41
CA CYS A 39 9.15 6.80 2.22
C CYS A 39 9.56 7.89 3.20
N ARG A 40 9.83 7.55 4.47
CA ARG A 40 10.37 8.46 5.48
C ARG A 40 11.73 9.01 5.08
N ARG A 41 12.54 8.23 4.36
CA ARG A 41 13.82 8.67 3.79
C ARG A 41 13.68 9.40 2.44
N SER A 42 12.46 9.55 1.91
CA SER A 42 12.14 10.04 0.55
C SER A 42 12.80 9.25 -0.58
N GLU A 43 13.03 7.95 -0.37
CA GLU A 43 13.57 7.02 -1.36
C GLU A 43 12.43 6.38 -2.17
N TRP A 44 11.81 7.17 -3.05
CA TRP A 44 10.61 6.73 -3.77
C TRP A 44 10.84 5.48 -4.62
N ALA A 45 11.92 5.42 -5.40
CA ALA A 45 12.20 4.28 -6.29
C ALA A 45 12.34 2.97 -5.53
N ALA A 46 13.02 2.99 -4.37
CA ALA A 46 13.20 1.83 -3.52
C ALA A 46 11.89 1.41 -2.82
N ALA A 47 11.07 2.38 -2.40
CA ALA A 47 9.74 2.12 -1.86
C ALA A 47 8.81 1.51 -2.92
N TYR A 48 8.83 2.05 -4.14
CA TYR A 48 8.04 1.58 -5.27
C TYR A 48 8.41 0.16 -5.66
N GLY A 49 9.70 -0.15 -5.84
CA GLY A 49 10.14 -1.51 -6.18
C GLY A 49 9.74 -2.56 -5.14
N ALA A 50 9.77 -2.20 -3.85
CA ALA A 50 9.30 -3.09 -2.79
C ALA A 50 7.77 -3.33 -2.85
N MET A 51 6.98 -2.28 -3.08
CA MET A 51 5.52 -2.41 -3.22
C MET A 51 5.11 -3.13 -4.52
N GLU A 52 5.83 -2.88 -5.61
CA GLU A 52 5.63 -3.56 -6.90
C GLU A 52 5.92 -5.06 -6.76
N GLY A 53 6.99 -5.44 -6.06
CA GLY A 53 7.28 -6.84 -5.76
C GLY A 53 6.12 -7.54 -5.02
N LEU A 54 5.52 -6.89 -4.02
CA LEU A 54 4.35 -7.41 -3.32
C LEU A 54 3.12 -7.49 -4.25
N TYR A 55 2.88 -6.45 -5.04
CA TYR A 55 1.78 -6.44 -5.99
C TYR A 55 1.89 -7.58 -7.03
N LEU A 56 3.08 -7.79 -7.58
CA LEU A 56 3.38 -8.86 -8.55
C LEU A 56 3.31 -10.26 -7.93
N GLN A 57 3.47 -10.39 -6.61
CA GLN A 57 3.23 -11.64 -5.90
C GLN A 57 1.74 -12.01 -5.82
N GLY A 58 0.83 -11.09 -6.16
CA GLY A 58 -0.62 -11.31 -6.22
C GLY A 58 -1.40 -10.68 -5.07
N TYR A 59 -0.76 -9.86 -4.22
CA TYR A 59 -1.47 -9.13 -3.17
C TYR A 59 -2.35 -8.02 -3.79
N SER A 60 -3.58 -7.90 -3.30
CA SER A 60 -4.49 -6.82 -3.70
C SER A 60 -3.93 -5.45 -3.32
N GLY A 61 -4.02 -4.47 -4.23
CA GLY A 61 -3.65 -3.08 -3.95
C GLY A 61 -4.41 -2.48 -2.75
N VAL A 62 -5.68 -2.85 -2.58
CA VAL A 62 -6.51 -2.42 -1.44
C VAL A 62 -5.96 -2.99 -0.14
N ASP A 63 -5.62 -4.29 -0.11
CA ASP A 63 -5.09 -4.96 1.09
C ASP A 63 -3.69 -4.46 1.45
N LEU A 64 -2.85 -4.19 0.45
CA LEU A 64 -1.53 -3.60 0.63
C LEU A 64 -1.64 -2.23 1.31
N VAL A 65 -2.50 -1.34 0.81
CA VAL A 65 -2.69 0.00 1.38
C VAL A 65 -3.40 -0.06 2.74
N GLY A 66 -4.37 -0.94 2.92
CA GLY A 66 -5.03 -1.15 4.21
C GLY A 66 -4.06 -1.68 5.28
N THR A 67 -3.14 -2.57 4.90
CA THR A 67 -2.07 -3.07 5.79
C THR A 67 -1.05 -1.97 6.08
N LEU A 68 -0.63 -1.21 5.08
CA LEU A 68 0.24 -0.06 5.24
C LEU A 68 -0.35 0.96 6.24
N PHE A 69 -1.65 1.23 6.19
CA PHE A 69 -2.33 2.11 7.15
C PHE A 69 -2.30 1.56 8.58
N ARG A 70 -2.48 0.24 8.76
CA ARG A 70 -2.37 -0.41 10.08
C ARG A 70 -0.95 -0.34 10.64
N VAL A 71 0.07 -0.56 9.81
CA VAL A 71 1.48 -0.46 10.21
C VAL A 71 1.85 0.99 10.56
N LEU A 72 1.35 1.96 9.80
CA LEU A 72 1.59 3.38 10.07
C LEU A 72 1.09 3.82 11.45
N LYS A 73 -0.04 3.27 11.92
CA LYS A 73 -0.59 3.56 13.26
C LYS A 73 0.31 3.11 14.41
N THR A 74 1.11 2.06 14.20
CA THR A 74 2.00 1.49 15.23
C THR A 74 3.46 1.91 15.02
N MET A 75 3.74 2.75 14.03
CA MET A 75 5.08 3.21 13.73
C MET A 75 5.48 4.34 14.67
N ASP A 76 6.68 4.27 15.24
CA ASP A 76 7.23 5.33 16.08
C ASP A 76 7.94 6.37 15.21
N ILE A 77 7.19 7.40 14.81
CA ILE A 77 7.66 8.56 14.05
C ILE A 77 7.03 9.82 14.61
N GLU A 78 7.59 10.96 14.24
CA GLU A 78 7.09 12.27 14.65
C GLU A 78 5.60 12.43 14.33
N GLU A 79 4.84 12.92 15.31
CA GLU A 79 3.38 12.88 15.26
C GLU A 79 2.82 13.72 14.10
N HIS A 80 3.42 14.88 13.80
CA HIS A 80 3.00 15.70 12.66
C HIS A 80 3.15 14.92 11.34
N LEU A 81 4.27 14.21 11.16
CA LEU A 81 4.56 13.46 9.94
C LEU A 81 3.64 12.24 9.84
N LYS A 82 3.38 11.58 10.97
CA LYS A 82 2.46 10.46 11.07
C LYS A 82 1.05 10.84 10.62
N LEU A 83 0.54 11.97 11.11
CA LEU A 83 -0.77 12.50 10.73
C LEU A 83 -0.84 12.86 9.24
N SER A 84 0.22 13.50 8.71
CA SER A 84 0.33 13.79 7.27
C SER A 84 0.31 12.52 6.43
N PHE A 85 1.07 11.49 6.83
CA PHE A 85 1.08 10.19 6.16
C PHE A 85 -0.31 9.54 6.23
N MET A 86 -0.96 9.54 7.38
CA MET A 86 -2.29 8.95 7.56
C MET A 86 -3.33 9.61 6.65
N ARG A 87 -3.29 10.94 6.51
CA ARG A 87 -4.16 11.68 5.61
C ARG A 87 -3.96 11.26 4.15
N GLN A 88 -2.71 11.12 3.71
CA GLN A 88 -2.42 10.70 2.34
C GLN A 88 -2.88 9.25 2.10
N VAL A 89 -2.49 8.32 2.98
CA VAL A 89 -2.88 6.90 2.88
C VAL A 89 -4.41 6.76 2.88
N GLY A 90 -5.12 7.46 3.76
CA GLY A 90 -6.58 7.44 3.80
C GLY A 90 -7.23 7.95 2.51
N THR A 91 -6.70 9.03 1.93
CA THR A 91 -7.20 9.58 0.66
C THR A 91 -7.06 8.59 -0.50
N TYR A 92 -5.89 7.94 -0.62
CA TYR A 92 -5.68 6.93 -1.65
C TYR A 92 -6.46 5.64 -1.38
N HIS A 93 -6.59 5.23 -0.11
CA HIS A 93 -7.38 4.07 0.25
C HIS A 93 -8.84 4.21 -0.16
N MET A 94 -9.47 5.38 0.05
CA MET A 94 -10.84 5.63 -0.45
C MET A 94 -10.92 5.49 -1.97
N ARG A 95 -9.99 6.11 -2.72
CA ARG A 95 -9.93 6.00 -4.19
C ARG A 95 -9.76 4.56 -4.67
N MET A 96 -9.02 3.75 -3.93
CA MET A 96 -8.81 2.33 -4.24
C MET A 96 -10.07 1.50 -3.93
N CYS A 97 -10.79 1.82 -2.85
CA CYS A 97 -12.09 1.20 -2.55
C CYS A 97 -13.13 1.49 -3.62
N ASP A 98 -13.05 2.64 -4.31
CA ASP A 98 -13.91 2.98 -5.45
C ASP A 98 -13.53 2.23 -6.75
N GLY A 99 -12.60 1.27 -6.68
CA GLY A 99 -12.25 0.37 -7.78
C GLY A 99 -10.95 0.70 -8.51
N VAL A 100 -10.23 1.76 -8.11
CA VAL A 100 -8.97 2.19 -8.77
C VAL A 100 -7.76 1.74 -7.94
N SER A 101 -7.41 0.45 -7.97
CA SER A 101 -6.34 -0.16 -7.16
C SER A 101 -5.07 -0.53 -7.96
N SER A 102 -4.76 0.22 -9.01
CA SER A 102 -3.61 -0.04 -9.89
C SER A 102 -2.26 0.33 -9.26
N LEU A 103 -1.16 -0.22 -9.80
CA LEU A 103 0.21 0.15 -9.45
C LEU A 103 0.47 1.66 -9.57
N VAL A 104 -0.22 2.35 -10.50
CA VAL A 104 -0.11 3.81 -10.66
C VAL A 104 -0.63 4.55 -9.42
N GLN A 105 -1.74 4.11 -8.83
CA GLN A 105 -2.26 4.69 -7.60
C GLN A 105 -1.33 4.43 -6.41
N ILE A 106 -0.74 3.24 -6.34
CA ILE A 106 0.28 2.91 -5.34
C ILE A 106 1.52 3.81 -5.50
N GLY A 107 2.03 3.95 -6.72
CA GLY A 107 3.16 4.82 -7.01
C GLY A 107 2.89 6.29 -6.66
N GLY A 108 1.68 6.78 -6.96
CA GLY A 108 1.20 8.10 -6.56
C GLY A 108 1.15 8.28 -5.05
N LEU A 109 0.62 7.29 -4.31
CA LEU A 109 0.61 7.29 -2.85
C LEU A 109 2.04 7.41 -2.29
N LEU A 110 2.96 6.54 -2.72
CA LEU A 110 4.34 6.55 -2.24
C LEU A 110 5.04 7.87 -2.56
N ALA A 111 4.75 8.48 -3.73
CA ALA A 111 5.29 9.78 -4.10
C ALA A 111 4.76 10.88 -3.17
N SER A 112 3.46 10.88 -2.84
CA SER A 112 2.87 11.80 -1.86
C SER A 112 3.54 11.65 -0.49
N LEU A 113 3.78 10.43 -0.01
CA LEU A 113 4.46 10.20 1.28
C LEU A 113 5.91 10.71 1.27
N CYS A 114 6.66 10.44 0.20
CA CYS A 114 8.02 10.94 0.05
C CYS A 114 8.07 12.47 0.03
N LYS A 115 7.08 13.12 -0.59
CA LYS A 115 6.94 14.59 -0.62
C LYS A 115 6.67 15.16 0.77
N GLU A 116 5.78 14.54 1.55
CA GLU A 116 5.52 14.96 2.94
C GLU A 116 6.78 14.83 3.81
N SER A 117 7.55 13.75 3.67
CA SER A 117 8.84 13.62 4.34
C SER A 117 9.86 14.69 3.91
N SER A 118 9.94 14.99 2.61
CA SER A 118 10.86 16.05 2.14
C SER A 118 10.47 17.44 2.64
N ARG A 119 9.17 17.69 2.81
CA ARG A 119 8.66 18.95 3.38
C ARG A 119 8.99 19.06 4.86
N ALA A 120 8.77 18.00 5.62
CA ALA A 120 9.06 17.95 7.06
C ALA A 120 10.57 18.12 7.37
N ARG A 121 11.46 17.70 6.46
CA ARG A 121 12.92 17.87 6.63
C ARG A 121 13.45 19.22 6.17
N GLY A 122 12.70 19.94 5.34
CA GLY A 122 13.07 21.27 4.83
C GLY A 122 12.41 22.43 5.58
N ALA A 123 11.53 22.13 6.54
CA ALA A 123 10.93 23.07 7.49
C ALA A 123 11.71 23.05 8.81
#